data_AF-A0A5B7RFT5-F1
#
_entry.id   AF-A0A5B7RFT5-F1
#
_cell.length_a   1.000
_cell.length_b   1.000
_cell.length_c   1.000
_cell.angle_alpha   90.00
_cell.angle_beta   90.00
_cell.angle_gamma   90.00
#
_symmetry.space_group_name_H-M   'P 1'
#
loop_
_entity.id
_entity.type
_entity.pdbx_description
1 polymer ?
#
loop_
_entity_poly.entity_id
_entity_poly.type
_entity_poly.pdbx_seq_one_letter_code
_entity_poly.pdbx_strand_id
1 'polypeptide(L)'
;MTSSGPATGVPPLKSTTLEGATVHPTLVSPDPTKVHCGVLRADGSLVASTIDDRRHGTHTFIPPEPSLYGAVDDDSGEVIYGGAYHPAYGHFMLECLQRLWWAAERPDLPVVWVGYLDGPVPTLTQWQHDMLELVGVRNEVRVIIRPTRFARLHVPDAGYKYGDWSHPDHLRFLAAHEGPPQEPGAKLWLSRASESGVGLINREIVERRLRRRGWTIATVEKMALRDQLDTLARAEVVAGEEGSTFHSLLLLRDVSAKRFHVFRRHGPEHISFKTIGDARDVDQTFHSCSDDAVISATGRAVVRLAPNASQYLSHLGLHIPRVDPVPPDWTPGHTVRRVNRLAELLGAETFLQVGWRHRYAFTEIAVAARDVVDEQFRFDVRSYRDSGTAFWEVTLDRFLAWFAAGRTYDLVLLDDLDDWRTALERLRRVLDAASHDRTVVVVDNTAPTGADGGDVFKAVLAVHDLHPELSYRTITTRGVAQTVVWRQDRTVEPRFAGEDAVARLTHADLEAHRDLLAPATEAEALADVATWLGARPAGD
;
A
#
# COMPACT_ATOMS: atom_id res chain seq x y z
N MET A 1 3.49 21.47 35.75
CA MET A 1 2.54 22.62 35.66
C MET A 1 2.97 23.52 34.53
N THR A 2 2.30 23.38 33.38
CA THR A 2 1.99 24.43 32.40
C THR A 2 0.85 23.84 31.56
N SER A 3 -0.35 23.81 32.16
CA SER A 3 -1.56 23.56 31.39
C SER A 3 -1.75 24.74 30.46
N SER A 4 -1.67 24.54 29.15
CA SER A 4 -2.17 25.51 28.19
C SER A 4 -3.62 25.83 28.57
N GLY A 5 -3.85 27.03 29.09
CA GLY A 5 -5.19 27.54 29.41
C GLY A 5 -6.09 27.53 28.16
N PRO A 6 -7.41 27.72 28.33
CA PRO A 6 -8.32 27.79 27.19
C PRO A 6 -7.81 28.84 26.19
N ALA A 7 -7.80 28.48 24.90
CA ALA A 7 -7.57 29.44 23.84
C ALA A 7 -8.55 30.60 24.01
N THR A 8 -8.03 31.78 24.31
CA THR A 8 -8.81 32.96 24.64
C THR A 8 -9.77 33.29 23.50
N GLY A 9 -11.08 33.18 23.72
CA GLY A 9 -12.12 33.59 22.76
C GLY A 9 -13.09 32.51 22.26
N VAL A 10 -12.90 31.22 22.59
CA VAL A 10 -13.86 30.16 22.24
C VAL A 10 -14.89 29.98 23.36
N PRO A 11 -16.21 30.07 23.10
CA PRO A 11 -17.24 29.81 24.11
C PRO A 11 -17.17 28.37 24.63
N PRO A 12 -17.36 28.12 25.94
CA PRO A 12 -17.30 26.77 26.47
C PRO A 12 -18.41 25.88 25.89
N LEU A 13 -18.12 24.59 25.74
CA LEU A 13 -19.12 23.58 25.39
C LEU A 13 -20.22 23.54 26.46
N LYS A 14 -21.47 23.35 26.02
CA LYS A 14 -22.65 23.30 26.90
C LYS A 14 -23.40 21.98 26.73
N SER A 15 -24.35 21.74 27.61
CA SER A 15 -25.32 20.65 27.48
C SER A 15 -26.73 21.21 27.66
N THR A 16 -27.65 20.76 26.80
CA THR A 16 -29.07 21.11 26.90
C THR A 16 -29.83 19.93 27.48
N THR A 17 -30.62 20.17 28.53
CA THR A 17 -31.52 19.16 29.10
C THR A 17 -32.92 19.32 28.53
N LEU A 18 -33.51 18.20 28.10
CA LEU A 18 -34.82 18.15 27.48
C LEU A 18 -35.69 17.13 28.22
N GLU A 19 -36.94 17.48 28.48
CA GLU A 19 -37.93 16.58 29.07
C GLU A 19 -38.78 15.96 27.95
N GLY A 20 -38.99 14.64 27.99
CA GLY A 20 -39.86 13.93 27.03
C GLY A 20 -39.39 13.96 25.58
N ALA A 21 -38.09 14.12 25.33
CA ALA A 21 -37.52 14.16 23.98
C ALA A 21 -37.39 12.75 23.37
N THR A 22 -37.55 12.65 22.05
CA THR A 22 -37.44 11.41 21.28
C THR A 22 -36.14 11.38 20.51
N VAL A 23 -35.34 10.34 20.73
CA VAL A 23 -34.11 10.06 19.99
C VAL A 23 -34.45 9.13 18.82
N HIS A 24 -34.14 9.54 17.60
CA HIS A 24 -34.38 8.77 16.38
C HIS A 24 -33.10 8.07 15.89
N PRO A 25 -33.14 6.74 15.70
CA PRO A 25 -32.05 5.98 15.12
C PRO A 25 -31.70 6.39 13.69
N THR A 26 -30.55 5.91 13.23
CA THR A 26 -30.08 6.11 11.86
C THR A 26 -30.97 5.34 10.89
N LEU A 27 -31.63 6.05 9.98
CA LEU A 27 -32.42 5.48 8.90
C LEU A 27 -31.87 5.96 7.56
N VAL A 28 -31.39 5.03 6.73
CA VAL A 28 -30.98 5.36 5.35
C VAL A 28 -32.25 5.61 4.54
N SER A 29 -32.32 6.78 3.91
CA SER A 29 -33.45 7.17 3.06
C SER A 29 -33.49 6.33 1.78
N PRO A 30 -34.62 6.27 1.06
CA PRO A 30 -34.64 5.68 -0.29
C PRO A 30 -33.63 6.32 -1.25
N ASP A 31 -33.30 7.60 -1.03
CA ASP A 31 -32.09 8.22 -1.57
C ASP A 31 -30.89 7.79 -0.70
N PRO A 32 -30.00 6.92 -1.19
CA PRO A 32 -28.90 6.36 -0.39
C PRO A 32 -27.87 7.42 0.03
N THR A 33 -27.94 8.63 -0.53
CA THR A 33 -27.10 9.76 -0.12
C THR A 33 -27.65 10.49 1.10
N LYS A 34 -28.87 10.17 1.56
CA LYS A 34 -29.53 10.84 2.67
C LYS A 34 -29.76 9.89 3.83
N VAL A 35 -29.51 10.39 5.03
CA VAL A 35 -29.64 9.62 6.27
C VAL A 35 -30.45 10.42 7.28
N HIS A 36 -31.59 9.89 7.69
CA HIS A 36 -32.41 10.46 8.75
C HIS A 36 -31.83 10.08 10.11
N CYS A 37 -31.63 11.06 10.98
CA CYS A 37 -31.25 10.86 12.38
C CYS A 37 -31.53 12.12 13.19
N GLY A 38 -31.40 12.03 14.51
CA GLY A 38 -31.38 13.19 15.41
C GLY A 38 -32.39 13.09 16.53
N VAL A 39 -32.59 14.20 17.23
CA VAL A 39 -33.46 14.29 18.40
C VAL A 39 -34.57 15.30 18.15
N LEU A 40 -35.80 14.89 18.43
CA LEU A 40 -36.97 15.77 18.45
C LEU A 40 -37.36 16.08 19.89
N ARG A 41 -37.71 17.34 20.18
CA ARG A 41 -38.30 17.74 21.46
C ARG A 41 -39.72 17.17 21.59
N ALA A 42 -40.29 17.25 22.79
CA ALA A 42 -41.67 16.83 23.05
C ALA A 42 -42.73 17.51 22.16
N ASP A 43 -42.45 18.75 21.70
CA ASP A 43 -43.31 19.49 20.76
C ASP A 43 -43.08 19.12 19.27
N GLY A 44 -42.20 18.15 19.00
CA GLY A 44 -41.83 17.70 17.65
C GLY A 44 -40.74 18.55 16.98
N SER A 45 -40.26 19.64 17.61
CA SER A 45 -39.22 20.47 17.02
C SER A 45 -37.84 19.81 17.07
N LEU A 46 -37.05 20.00 16.01
CA LEU A 46 -35.71 19.44 15.90
C LEU A 46 -34.72 20.09 16.88
N VAL A 47 -33.90 19.27 17.53
CA VAL A 47 -32.68 19.72 18.21
C VAL A 47 -31.55 19.78 17.18
N ALA A 48 -31.37 20.93 16.53
CA ALA A 48 -30.51 21.08 15.36
C ALA A 48 -29.06 20.59 15.56
N SER A 49 -28.51 20.69 16.77
CA SER A 49 -27.16 20.21 17.12
C SER A 49 -27.00 18.68 17.13
N THR A 50 -28.08 17.92 16.88
CA THR A 50 -28.07 16.45 16.83
C THR A 50 -28.06 15.88 15.42
N ILE A 51 -28.12 16.73 14.40
CA ILE A 51 -27.85 16.34 13.02
C ILE A 51 -26.33 16.32 12.81
N ASP A 52 -25.79 15.18 12.41
CA ASP A 52 -24.35 15.07 12.14
C ASP A 52 -23.97 15.90 10.90
N ASP A 53 -23.16 16.93 11.09
CA ASP A 53 -22.62 17.75 10.00
C ASP A 53 -21.29 17.15 9.51
N ARG A 54 -21.39 16.31 8.47
CA ARG A 54 -20.23 15.86 7.71
C ARG A 54 -20.04 16.77 6.50
N ARG A 55 -19.20 17.80 6.63
CA ARG A 55 -18.81 18.67 5.51
C ARG A 55 -18.21 17.89 4.32
N HIS A 56 -17.63 16.73 4.61
CA HIS A 56 -17.05 15.84 3.62
C HIS A 56 -17.48 14.40 3.92
N GLY A 57 -18.35 13.84 3.08
CA GLY A 57 -18.87 12.49 3.20
C GLY A 57 -19.77 12.15 2.02
N THR A 58 -20.06 10.88 1.81
CA THR A 58 -21.00 10.44 0.76
C THR A 58 -22.46 10.61 1.18
N HIS A 59 -22.71 10.93 2.45
CA HIS A 59 -24.05 11.05 3.03
C HIS A 59 -24.30 12.43 3.61
N THR A 60 -25.51 12.95 3.37
CA THR A 60 -26.08 14.12 4.01
C THR A 60 -27.03 13.66 5.10
N PHE A 61 -26.80 14.11 6.34
CA PHE A 61 -27.71 13.82 7.44
C PHE A 61 -28.83 14.85 7.47
N ILE A 62 -30.05 14.36 7.64
CA ILE A 62 -31.27 15.16 7.57
C ILE A 62 -32.17 14.87 8.78
N PRO A 63 -33.09 15.80 9.12
CA PRO A 63 -34.01 15.60 10.23
C PRO A 63 -34.80 14.28 10.13
N PRO A 64 -35.15 13.67 11.27
CA PRO A 64 -35.97 12.48 11.26
C PRO A 64 -37.37 12.84 10.78
N GLU A 65 -37.96 11.96 9.97
CA GLU A 65 -39.36 12.08 9.53
C GLU A 65 -40.19 11.04 10.31
N PRO A 66 -40.91 11.42 11.38
CA PRO A 66 -41.51 10.45 12.32
C PRO A 66 -42.42 9.41 11.68
N SER A 67 -43.08 9.71 10.57
CA SER A 67 -43.90 8.75 9.80
C SER A 67 -43.10 7.58 9.23
N LEU A 68 -41.79 7.74 9.03
CA LEU A 68 -40.90 6.68 8.57
C LEU A 68 -40.38 5.80 9.73
N TYR A 69 -40.56 6.26 10.97
CA TYR A 69 -40.19 5.54 12.17
C TYR A 69 -41.43 4.80 12.70
N GLY A 70 -41.27 3.54 13.10
CA GLY A 70 -42.36 2.75 13.67
C GLY A 70 -42.80 3.23 15.06
N ALA A 71 -43.34 2.31 15.85
CA ALA A 71 -43.72 2.61 17.24
C ALA A 71 -42.52 3.16 18.05
N VAL A 72 -42.78 4.22 18.82
CA VAL A 72 -41.82 4.86 19.73
C VAL A 72 -41.84 4.12 21.07
N ASP A 73 -40.68 3.70 21.51
CA ASP A 73 -40.50 3.08 22.82
C ASP A 73 -40.39 4.17 23.90
N ASP A 74 -40.89 3.91 25.10
CA ASP A 74 -40.79 4.81 26.25
C ASP A 74 -39.77 4.30 27.27
N ASP A 75 -38.82 5.16 27.65
CA ASP A 75 -37.84 4.91 28.71
C ASP A 75 -37.97 6.02 29.76
N SER A 76 -38.27 5.65 31.00
CA SER A 76 -38.44 6.60 32.11
C SER A 76 -37.12 7.11 32.71
N GLY A 77 -35.98 6.72 32.14
CA GLY A 77 -34.64 7.09 32.58
C GLY A 77 -34.19 8.50 32.23
N GLU A 78 -33.15 8.94 32.94
CA GLU A 78 -32.35 10.14 32.66
C GLU A 78 -31.06 9.71 31.96
N VAL A 79 -30.82 10.18 30.74
CA VAL A 79 -29.71 9.68 29.90
C VAL A 79 -28.96 10.80 29.17
N ILE A 80 -27.77 10.46 28.68
CA ILE A 80 -26.89 11.35 27.89
C ILE A 80 -26.90 10.92 26.44
N TYR A 81 -27.22 11.82 25.53
CA TYR A 81 -27.13 11.57 24.09
C TYR A 81 -25.68 11.55 23.61
N GLY A 82 -25.24 10.40 23.09
CA GLY A 82 -23.89 10.18 22.58
C GLY A 82 -23.71 10.45 21.07
N GLY A 83 -24.79 10.49 20.28
CA GLY A 83 -24.74 10.58 18.82
C GLY A 83 -24.88 9.23 18.10
N ALA A 84 -24.46 9.15 16.84
CA ALA A 84 -24.43 7.91 16.07
C ALA A 84 -23.28 6.99 16.50
N TYR A 85 -23.56 5.68 16.55
CA TYR A 85 -22.54 4.67 16.80
C TYR A 85 -21.80 4.31 15.50
N HIS A 86 -20.46 4.27 15.59
CA HIS A 86 -19.59 3.86 14.50
C HIS A 86 -18.58 2.81 14.97
N PRO A 87 -18.52 1.63 14.33
CA PRO A 87 -17.60 0.56 14.73
C PRO A 87 -16.17 0.76 14.22
N ALA A 88 -15.96 1.63 13.24
CA ALA A 88 -14.63 1.86 12.66
C ALA A 88 -13.77 2.72 13.59
N TYR A 89 -12.53 2.30 13.86
CA TYR A 89 -11.60 2.93 14.82
C TYR A 89 -11.56 4.47 14.76
N GLY A 90 -11.36 5.04 13.57
CA GLY A 90 -11.31 6.49 13.40
C GLY A 90 -12.66 7.17 13.67
N HIS A 91 -13.75 6.61 13.15
CA HIS A 91 -15.10 7.17 13.37
C HIS A 91 -15.56 7.03 14.82
N PHE A 92 -15.17 5.95 15.51
CA PHE A 92 -15.43 5.83 16.94
C PHE A 92 -14.77 6.96 17.73
N MET A 93 -13.48 7.20 17.49
CA MET A 93 -12.74 8.27 18.16
C MET A 93 -13.27 9.67 17.84
N LEU A 94 -13.61 9.92 16.57
CA LEU A 94 -14.00 11.25 16.10
C LEU A 94 -15.49 11.56 16.32
N GLU A 95 -16.38 10.58 16.23
CA GLU A 95 -17.83 10.81 16.18
C GLU A 95 -18.59 10.11 17.31
N CYS A 96 -18.05 9.06 17.94
CA CYS A 96 -18.69 8.48 19.13
C CYS A 96 -18.23 9.17 20.42
N LEU A 97 -16.99 9.67 20.49
CA LEU A 97 -16.47 10.37 21.67
C LEU A 97 -16.82 11.86 21.73
N GLN A 98 -17.31 12.44 20.63
CA GLN A 98 -17.48 13.90 20.46
C GLN A 98 -18.35 14.58 21.52
N ARG A 99 -19.23 13.86 22.21
CA ARG A 99 -20.13 14.40 23.26
C ARG A 99 -19.80 13.91 24.67
N LEU A 100 -18.81 13.03 24.81
CA LEU A 100 -18.57 12.32 26.07
C LEU A 100 -17.75 13.12 27.09
N TRP A 101 -17.22 14.28 26.71
CA TRP A 101 -16.57 15.22 27.62
C TRP A 101 -17.47 15.57 28.83
N TRP A 102 -18.79 15.64 28.61
CA TRP A 102 -19.78 15.92 29.66
C TRP A 102 -20.20 14.67 30.45
N ALA A 103 -20.16 13.50 29.78
CA ALA A 103 -20.50 12.20 30.37
C ALA A 103 -19.45 11.72 31.37
N ALA A 104 -18.16 11.97 31.10
CA ALA A 104 -17.07 11.60 32.00
C ALA A 104 -17.17 12.25 33.40
N GLU A 105 -17.84 13.40 33.51
CA GLU A 105 -18.13 14.07 34.79
C GLU A 105 -19.38 13.52 35.51
N ARG A 106 -20.14 12.64 34.86
CA ARG A 106 -21.45 12.11 35.32
C ARG A 106 -21.51 10.60 35.13
N PRO A 107 -20.65 9.82 35.79
CA PRO A 107 -20.53 8.39 35.57
C PRO A 107 -21.81 7.60 35.87
N ASP A 108 -22.72 8.16 36.67
CA ASP A 108 -23.97 7.51 37.08
C ASP A 108 -25.08 7.56 36.01
N LEU A 109 -24.94 8.41 34.99
CA LEU A 109 -25.94 8.55 33.93
C LEU A 109 -25.61 7.64 32.73
N PRO A 110 -26.56 6.89 32.17
CA PRO A 110 -26.32 6.11 30.96
C PRO A 110 -26.02 7.00 29.74
N VAL A 111 -25.09 6.57 28.89
CA VAL A 111 -24.84 7.14 27.56
C VAL A 111 -25.61 6.33 26.52
N VAL A 112 -26.38 7.02 25.69
CA VAL A 112 -27.18 6.43 24.61
C VAL A 112 -26.60 6.85 23.26
N TRP A 113 -26.03 5.89 22.53
CA TRP A 113 -25.78 6.02 21.10
C TRP A 113 -26.93 5.44 20.27
N VAL A 114 -26.99 5.83 19.00
CA VAL A 114 -27.96 5.27 18.07
C VAL A 114 -27.29 4.37 17.02
N GLY A 115 -27.91 3.23 16.75
CA GLY A 115 -27.59 2.35 15.62
C GLY A 115 -28.52 2.57 14.43
N TYR A 116 -28.52 1.63 13.50
CA TYR A 116 -29.46 1.60 12.38
C TYR A 116 -30.85 1.14 12.82
N LEU A 117 -31.90 1.80 12.30
CA LEU A 117 -33.30 1.48 12.61
C LEU A 117 -33.60 0.00 12.36
N ASP A 118 -34.11 -0.69 13.38
CA ASP A 118 -34.45 -2.13 13.39
C ASP A 118 -33.29 -3.05 12.91
N GLY A 119 -32.05 -2.55 12.93
CA GLY A 119 -30.84 -3.32 12.65
C GLY A 119 -30.36 -4.12 13.86
N PRO A 120 -29.28 -4.90 13.74
CA PRO A 120 -28.69 -5.56 14.90
C PRO A 120 -28.16 -4.53 15.91
N VAL A 121 -28.46 -4.71 17.19
CA VAL A 121 -27.88 -3.88 18.26
C VAL A 121 -26.37 -4.13 18.33
N PRO A 122 -25.52 -3.12 18.09
CA PRO A 122 -24.09 -3.30 18.14
C PRO A 122 -23.62 -3.60 19.56
N THR A 123 -22.66 -4.53 19.68
CA THR A 123 -21.89 -4.73 20.91
C THR A 123 -20.54 -4.03 20.75
N LEU A 124 -20.10 -3.35 21.80
CA LEU A 124 -18.78 -2.74 21.82
C LEU A 124 -17.71 -3.84 21.87
N THR A 125 -16.67 -3.63 21.09
CA THR A 125 -15.45 -4.44 21.11
C THR A 125 -14.56 -4.05 22.29
N GLN A 126 -13.61 -4.92 22.66
CA GLN A 126 -12.71 -4.67 23.79
C GLN A 126 -11.95 -3.34 23.66
N TRP A 127 -11.40 -3.02 22.48
CA TRP A 127 -10.65 -1.78 22.28
C TRP A 127 -11.52 -0.52 22.41
N GLN A 128 -12.84 -0.61 22.15
CA GLN A 128 -13.77 0.49 22.36
C GLN A 128 -14.01 0.71 23.85
N HIS A 129 -14.15 -0.37 24.63
CA HIS A 129 -14.19 -0.29 26.08
C HIS A 129 -12.89 0.29 26.67
N ASP A 130 -11.73 -0.21 26.22
CA ASP A 130 -10.43 0.31 26.66
C ASP A 130 -10.28 1.81 26.35
N MET A 131 -10.81 2.27 25.21
CA MET A 131 -10.77 3.68 24.83
C MET A 131 -11.70 4.54 25.68
N LEU A 132 -12.89 4.05 26.02
CA LEU A 132 -13.80 4.73 26.95
C LEU A 132 -13.18 4.83 28.35
N GLU A 133 -12.61 3.74 28.85
CA GLU A 133 -11.91 3.73 30.14
C GLU A 133 -10.74 4.72 30.14
N LEU A 134 -9.94 4.74 29.06
CA LEU A 134 -8.82 5.65 28.91
C LEU A 134 -9.23 7.12 29.06
N VAL A 135 -10.32 7.53 28.41
CA VAL A 135 -10.82 8.92 28.48
C VAL A 135 -11.70 9.19 29.71
N GLY A 136 -11.80 8.22 30.64
CA GLY A 136 -12.50 8.38 31.91
C GLY A 136 -14.02 8.18 31.85
N VAL A 137 -14.56 7.63 30.76
CA VAL A 137 -15.98 7.31 30.62
C VAL A 137 -16.26 5.95 31.23
N ARG A 138 -16.97 5.94 32.36
CA ARG A 138 -17.38 4.72 33.10
C ARG A 138 -18.88 4.48 33.09
N ASN A 139 -19.60 5.30 32.34
CA ASN A 139 -21.05 5.28 32.21
C ASN A 139 -21.53 3.91 31.70
N GLU A 140 -22.75 3.52 32.09
CA GLU A 140 -23.47 2.49 31.35
C GLU A 140 -23.65 2.95 29.90
N VAL A 141 -23.31 2.12 28.92
CA VAL A 141 -23.46 2.45 27.50
C VAL A 141 -24.58 1.61 26.91
N ARG A 142 -25.50 2.29 26.21
CA ARG A 142 -26.61 1.68 25.48
C ARG A 142 -26.56 2.10 24.02
N VAL A 143 -26.86 1.17 23.12
CA VAL A 143 -27.11 1.48 21.71
C VAL A 143 -28.57 1.17 21.40
N ILE A 144 -29.34 2.18 21.02
CA ILE A 144 -30.74 2.02 20.63
C ILE A 144 -30.89 1.92 19.12
N ILE A 145 -31.81 1.07 18.68
CA ILE A 145 -32.13 0.81 17.26
C ILE A 145 -33.59 1.11 16.93
N ARG A 146 -34.36 1.59 17.90
CA ARG A 146 -35.76 2.00 17.75
C ARG A 146 -35.90 3.45 18.23
N PRO A 147 -36.85 4.22 17.69
CA PRO A 147 -37.13 5.55 18.23
C PRO A 147 -37.52 5.41 19.71
N THR A 148 -36.82 6.13 20.58
CA THR A 148 -37.02 6.01 22.04
C THR A 148 -37.22 7.40 22.62
N ARG A 149 -38.32 7.57 23.36
CA ARG A 149 -38.62 8.75 24.14
C ARG A 149 -38.10 8.56 25.55
N PHE A 150 -37.25 9.48 26.00
CA PHE A 150 -36.70 9.48 27.34
C PHE A 150 -37.42 10.49 28.23
N ALA A 151 -37.62 10.15 29.51
CA ALA A 151 -38.14 11.10 30.49
C ALA A 151 -37.26 12.36 30.52
N ARG A 152 -35.93 12.19 30.61
CA ARG A 152 -34.97 13.28 30.63
C ARG A 152 -33.74 12.98 29.79
N LEU A 153 -33.47 13.83 28.80
CA LEU A 153 -32.37 13.67 27.85
C LEU A 153 -31.41 14.86 27.94
N HIS A 154 -30.14 14.58 28.23
CA HIS A 154 -29.08 15.56 28.09
C HIS A 154 -28.45 15.47 26.71
N VAL A 155 -28.33 16.61 26.04
CA VAL A 155 -27.70 16.74 24.72
C VAL A 155 -26.49 17.66 24.86
N PRO A 156 -25.29 17.09 25.13
CA PRO A 156 -24.05 17.84 25.08
C PRO A 156 -23.73 18.34 23.67
N ASP A 157 -23.07 19.49 23.59
CA ASP A 157 -22.51 20.00 22.34
C ASP A 157 -21.44 19.04 21.80
N ALA A 158 -21.36 18.94 20.47
CA ALA A 158 -20.30 18.21 19.79
C ALA A 158 -18.96 18.96 19.96
N GLY A 159 -18.02 18.31 20.63
CA GLY A 159 -16.65 18.78 20.78
C GLY A 159 -15.79 18.59 19.52
N TYR A 160 -16.25 17.82 18.55
CA TYR A 160 -15.64 17.64 17.24
C TYR A 160 -16.71 17.74 16.16
N LYS A 161 -16.35 18.34 15.02
CA LYS A 161 -17.17 18.38 13.81
C LYS A 161 -16.33 17.88 12.63
N TYR A 162 -16.88 16.92 11.91
CA TYR A 162 -16.12 16.15 10.92
C TYR A 162 -15.58 17.04 9.79
N GLY A 163 -14.25 17.14 9.71
CA GLY A 163 -13.57 17.94 8.70
C GLY A 163 -13.78 19.45 8.81
N ASP A 164 -14.11 19.91 10.01
CA ASP A 164 -14.32 21.32 10.31
C ASP A 164 -13.44 21.76 11.49
N TRP A 165 -13.75 21.31 12.70
CA TRP A 165 -13.21 21.90 13.91
C TRP A 165 -13.22 20.93 15.09
N SER A 166 -12.30 21.13 16.04
CA SER A 166 -12.27 20.47 17.34
C SER A 166 -12.14 21.49 18.46
N HIS A 167 -13.03 21.41 19.45
CA HIS A 167 -13.09 22.31 20.58
C HIS A 167 -11.93 22.04 21.57
N PRO A 168 -11.24 23.06 22.11
CA PRO A 168 -10.14 22.88 23.06
C PRO A 168 -10.46 22.01 24.28
N ASP A 169 -11.64 22.21 24.90
CA ASP A 169 -12.08 21.37 26.03
C ASP A 169 -12.29 19.90 25.64
N HIS A 170 -12.76 19.63 24.42
CA HIS A 170 -12.89 18.26 23.93
C HIS A 170 -11.53 17.62 23.64
N LEU A 171 -10.59 18.38 23.07
CA LEU A 171 -9.20 17.91 22.90
C LEU A 171 -8.55 17.59 24.24
N ARG A 172 -8.79 18.41 25.27
CA ARG A 172 -8.30 18.17 26.64
C ARG A 172 -8.89 16.91 27.25
N PHE A 173 -10.19 16.68 27.01
CA PHE A 173 -10.88 15.44 27.40
C PHE A 173 -10.26 14.20 26.72
N LEU A 174 -10.00 14.27 25.40
CA LEU A 174 -9.39 13.15 24.67
C LEU A 174 -7.93 12.89 25.07
N ALA A 175 -7.16 13.92 25.40
CA ALA A 175 -5.72 13.89 25.73
C ALA A 175 -5.41 13.22 27.09
N ALA A 176 -5.93 12.01 27.29
CA ALA A 176 -5.94 11.31 28.56
C ALA A 176 -4.70 10.44 28.79
N HIS A 177 -4.02 10.00 27.73
CA HIS A 177 -2.88 9.08 27.84
C HIS A 177 -1.58 9.82 28.16
N GLU A 178 -1.08 9.61 29.38
CA GLU A 178 0.27 9.99 29.78
C GLU A 178 1.22 8.82 29.52
N GLY A 179 1.74 8.78 28.31
CA GLY A 179 2.66 7.74 27.85
C GLY A 179 4.09 7.92 28.35
N PRO A 180 5.00 6.99 27.99
CA PRO A 180 6.43 7.16 28.20
C PRO A 180 6.94 8.46 27.55
N PRO A 181 8.04 9.04 28.07
CA PRO A 181 8.64 10.22 27.46
C PRO A 181 9.04 9.94 26.01
N GLN A 182 8.89 10.95 25.16
CA GLN A 182 9.40 10.89 23.80
C GLN A 182 10.91 10.66 23.80
N GLU A 183 11.37 9.78 22.91
CA GLU A 183 12.77 9.43 22.72
C GLU A 183 13.34 10.25 21.53
N PRO A 184 14.35 11.11 21.75
CA PRO A 184 14.93 11.91 20.69
C PRO A 184 15.42 11.07 19.51
N GLY A 185 14.98 11.43 18.31
CA GLY A 185 15.32 10.74 17.07
C GLY A 185 14.62 9.40 16.85
N ALA A 186 13.74 8.94 17.75
CA ALA A 186 12.97 7.72 17.54
C ALA A 186 11.99 7.87 16.38
N LYS A 187 11.93 6.87 15.50
CA LYS A 187 11.17 6.90 14.24
C LYS A 187 10.21 5.73 14.18
N LEU A 188 8.97 6.02 13.85
CA LEU A 188 7.88 5.06 13.78
C LEU A 188 7.23 5.09 12.41
N TRP A 189 7.14 3.92 11.78
CA TRP A 189 6.30 3.70 10.61
C TRP A 189 5.01 2.99 11.03
N LEU A 190 3.88 3.66 10.87
CA LEU A 190 2.54 3.11 11.01
C LEU A 190 2.23 2.28 9.77
N SER A 191 2.44 0.98 9.90
CA SER A 191 2.01 -0.01 8.92
C SER A 191 0.51 -0.31 9.11
N ARG A 192 -0.03 -1.13 8.20
CA ARG A 192 -1.41 -1.60 8.24
C ARG A 192 -1.45 -3.12 8.21
N ALA A 193 -2.56 -3.70 8.62
CA ALA A 193 -2.84 -5.12 8.47
C ALA A 193 -2.95 -5.50 6.97
N SER A 194 -2.24 -6.53 6.51
CA SER A 194 -2.29 -7.03 5.12
C SER A 194 -3.67 -7.62 4.79
N GLU A 195 -4.36 -8.13 5.80
CA GLU A 195 -5.70 -8.72 5.75
C GLU A 195 -6.77 -7.72 5.28
N SER A 196 -6.49 -6.42 5.36
CA SER A 196 -7.40 -5.37 4.90
C SER A 196 -7.56 -5.30 3.38
N GLY A 197 -6.59 -5.85 2.61
CA GLY A 197 -6.59 -5.81 1.15
C GLY A 197 -6.51 -4.39 0.55
N VAL A 198 -6.31 -3.36 1.37
CA VAL A 198 -6.26 -1.94 0.97
C VAL A 198 -4.94 -1.28 1.39
N GLY A 199 -4.59 -0.19 0.72
CA GLY A 199 -3.31 0.51 0.87
C GLY A 199 -2.27 0.03 -0.14
N LEU A 200 -1.00 0.11 0.24
CA LEU A 200 0.12 -0.34 -0.57
C LEU A 200 0.28 -1.87 -0.45
N ILE A 201 0.14 -2.59 -1.57
CA ILE A 201 0.15 -4.07 -1.58
C ILE A 201 1.54 -4.69 -1.55
N ASN A 202 2.58 -3.91 -1.83
CA ASN A 202 3.98 -4.31 -1.75
C ASN A 202 4.75 -3.44 -0.74
N ARG A 203 4.11 -3.08 0.38
CA ARG A 203 4.67 -2.20 1.43
C ARG A 203 6.00 -2.68 1.99
N GLU A 204 6.27 -3.97 1.93
CA GLU A 204 7.48 -4.62 2.42
C GLU A 204 8.73 -4.03 1.77
N ILE A 205 8.65 -3.55 0.52
CA ILE A 205 9.77 -2.89 -0.16
C ILE A 205 10.21 -1.60 0.55
N VAL A 206 9.25 -0.88 1.15
CA VAL A 206 9.47 0.34 1.92
C VAL A 206 9.90 -0.04 3.33
N GLU A 207 9.11 -0.85 4.02
CA GLU A 207 9.33 -1.21 5.43
C GLU A 207 10.69 -1.88 5.66
N ARG A 208 11.11 -2.79 4.79
CA ARG A 208 12.43 -3.43 4.89
C ARG A 208 13.56 -2.41 4.87
N ARG A 209 13.44 -1.36 4.05
CA ARG A 209 14.46 -0.30 3.95
C ARG A 209 14.40 0.69 5.11
N LEU A 210 13.21 0.92 5.66
CA LEU A 210 13.03 1.71 6.88
C LEU A 210 13.60 1.00 8.11
N ARG A 211 13.33 -0.31 8.28
CA ARG A 211 13.91 -1.14 9.36
C ARG A 211 15.43 -1.06 9.39
N ARG A 212 16.08 -1.20 8.22
CA ARG A 212 17.55 -1.07 8.08
C ARG A 212 18.09 0.32 8.47
N ARG A 213 17.24 1.33 8.58
CA ARG A 213 17.57 2.71 8.96
C ARG A 213 17.06 3.10 10.35
N GLY A 214 16.76 2.10 11.19
CA GLY A 214 16.38 2.28 12.58
C GLY A 214 14.94 2.76 12.78
N TRP A 215 14.06 2.59 11.79
CA TRP A 215 12.63 2.81 11.99
C TRP A 215 11.98 1.59 12.66
N THR A 216 11.19 1.85 13.69
CA THR A 216 10.25 0.87 14.24
C THR A 216 9.06 0.76 13.30
N ILE A 217 8.69 -0.46 12.90
CA ILE A 217 7.49 -0.69 12.09
C ILE A 217 6.40 -1.25 13.01
N ALA A 218 5.28 -0.54 13.13
CA ALA A 218 4.16 -0.96 13.97
C ALA A 218 2.90 -1.19 13.13
N THR A 219 2.34 -2.39 13.23
CA THR A 219 1.00 -2.70 12.74
C THR A 219 0.03 -2.53 13.90
N VAL A 220 -0.39 -1.28 14.13
CA VAL A 220 -1.11 -0.88 15.35
C VAL A 220 -2.47 -1.57 15.50
N GLU A 221 -3.08 -2.03 14.40
CA GLU A 221 -4.35 -2.78 14.47
C GLU A 221 -4.22 -4.13 15.18
N LYS A 222 -2.99 -4.64 15.35
CA LYS A 222 -2.68 -5.90 16.04
C LYS A 222 -2.22 -5.71 17.50
N MET A 223 -2.21 -4.47 17.98
CA MET A 223 -1.69 -4.11 19.31
C MET A 223 -2.82 -3.75 20.26
N ALA A 224 -2.65 -3.97 21.56
CA ALA A 224 -3.55 -3.42 22.57
C ALA A 224 -3.49 -1.90 22.56
N LEU A 225 -4.59 -1.21 22.92
CA LEU A 225 -4.68 0.25 22.81
C LEU A 225 -3.53 0.97 23.54
N ARG A 226 -3.20 0.54 24.77
CA ARG A 226 -2.10 1.12 25.55
C ARG A 226 -0.75 0.97 24.85
N ASP A 227 -0.46 -0.18 24.26
CA ASP A 227 0.79 -0.42 23.53
C ASP A 227 0.88 0.45 22.27
N GLN A 228 -0.25 0.66 21.57
CA GLN A 228 -0.32 1.58 20.43
C GLN A 228 0.10 2.99 20.84
N LEU A 229 -0.49 3.48 21.94
CA LEU A 229 -0.25 4.82 22.44
C LEU A 229 1.16 4.99 23.02
N ASP A 230 1.68 3.99 23.73
CA ASP A 230 3.06 4.03 24.24
C ASP A 230 4.09 4.03 23.10
N THR A 231 3.83 3.27 22.05
CA THR A 231 4.69 3.25 20.85
C THR A 231 4.66 4.61 20.14
N LEU A 232 3.49 5.22 20.01
CA LEU A 232 3.33 6.54 19.42
C LEU A 232 3.96 7.65 20.30
N ALA A 233 3.83 7.53 21.63
CA ALA A 233 4.38 8.49 22.59
C ALA A 233 5.91 8.57 22.52
N ARG A 234 6.61 7.42 22.38
CA ARG A 234 8.09 7.38 22.24
C ARG A 234 8.59 8.02 20.96
N ALA A 235 7.86 7.92 19.86
CA ALA A 235 8.33 8.34 18.55
C ALA A 235 8.35 9.87 18.39
N GLU A 236 9.48 10.43 17.98
CA GLU A 236 9.58 11.84 17.57
C GLU A 236 9.10 12.02 16.12
N VAL A 237 9.46 11.09 15.23
CA VAL A 237 9.03 11.12 13.82
C VAL A 237 8.11 9.95 13.56
N VAL A 238 6.90 10.24 13.09
CA VAL A 238 5.86 9.26 12.78
C VAL A 238 5.53 9.37 11.30
N ALA A 239 5.57 8.26 10.58
CA ALA A 239 5.25 8.21 9.16
C ALA A 239 4.34 7.02 8.86
N GLY A 240 3.59 7.07 7.76
CA GLY A 240 2.75 5.93 7.36
C GLY A 240 1.73 6.30 6.30
N GLU A 241 1.03 5.30 5.80
CA GLU A 241 -0.10 5.53 4.87
C GLU A 241 -1.24 6.23 5.60
N GLU A 242 -1.85 7.23 4.93
CA GLU A 242 -3.02 7.96 5.41
C GLU A 242 -4.07 6.97 5.94
N GLY A 243 -4.49 7.14 7.19
CA GLY A 243 -5.38 6.19 7.84
C GLY A 243 -5.68 6.55 9.28
N SER A 244 -6.72 5.94 9.83
CA SER A 244 -7.26 6.28 11.15
C SER A 244 -6.28 6.07 12.30
N THR A 245 -5.18 5.36 12.06
CA THR A 245 -4.07 5.17 12.99
C THR A 245 -3.42 6.48 13.41
N PHE A 246 -3.43 7.51 12.55
CA PHE A 246 -2.95 8.84 12.91
C PHE A 246 -3.88 9.57 13.89
N HIS A 247 -5.17 9.21 13.98
CA HIS A 247 -6.08 9.87 14.92
C HIS A 247 -5.73 9.58 16.38
N SER A 248 -5.01 8.49 16.67
CA SER A 248 -4.56 8.13 18.02
C SER A 248 -3.70 9.21 18.68
N LEU A 249 -3.13 10.16 17.92
CA LEU A 249 -2.46 11.34 18.47
C LEU A 249 -3.39 12.19 19.35
N LEU A 250 -4.71 12.17 19.12
CA LEU A 250 -5.70 12.88 19.94
C LEU A 250 -5.72 12.37 21.37
N LEU A 251 -5.37 11.10 21.58
CA LEU A 251 -5.39 10.46 22.89
C LEU A 251 -4.14 10.74 23.71
N LEU A 252 -3.05 11.19 23.08
CA LEU A 252 -1.82 11.53 23.78
C LEU A 252 -1.96 12.85 24.55
N ARG A 253 -1.42 12.89 25.77
CA ARG A 253 -1.33 14.13 26.55
C ARG A 253 -0.26 15.08 25.99
N ASP A 254 0.87 14.52 25.59
CA ASP A 254 1.99 15.25 25.02
C ASP A 254 2.23 14.84 23.56
N VAL A 255 2.15 15.81 22.67
CA VAL A 255 2.46 15.69 21.24
C VAL A 255 3.51 16.70 20.81
N SER A 256 4.12 17.41 21.77
CA SER A 256 5.10 18.43 21.50
C SER A 256 6.31 17.85 20.76
N ALA A 257 6.83 18.60 19.80
CA ALA A 257 7.95 18.21 18.94
C ALA A 257 7.75 16.95 18.08
N LYS A 258 6.54 16.36 18.02
CA LYS A 258 6.24 15.28 17.09
C LYS A 258 6.12 15.79 15.66
N ARG A 259 6.69 15.02 14.73
CA ARG A 259 6.64 15.28 13.29
C ARG A 259 5.95 14.14 12.58
N PHE A 260 4.94 14.46 11.76
CA PHE A 260 4.11 13.50 11.06
C PHE A 260 4.32 13.57 9.55
N HIS A 261 4.62 12.43 8.93
CA HIS A 261 4.67 12.26 7.48
C HIS A 261 3.53 11.35 7.01
N VAL A 262 2.50 11.94 6.43
CA VAL A 262 1.29 11.22 6.01
C VAL A 262 1.34 10.95 4.51
N PHE A 263 1.44 9.68 4.12
CA PHE A 263 1.46 9.26 2.70
C PHE A 263 0.04 9.06 2.19
N ARG A 264 -0.42 9.94 1.30
CA ARG A 264 -1.80 9.97 0.79
C ARG A 264 -2.12 8.68 0.03
N ARG A 265 -3.36 8.17 0.20
CA ARG A 265 -3.84 6.97 -0.50
C ARG A 265 -4.04 7.20 -1.99
N HIS A 266 -4.81 8.23 -2.34
CA HIS A 266 -5.10 8.72 -3.69
C HIS A 266 -6.08 9.90 -3.57
N GLY A 267 -6.06 10.83 -4.51
CA GLY A 267 -6.97 11.98 -4.51
C GLY A 267 -6.67 13.00 -3.41
N PRO A 268 -7.60 13.94 -3.12
CA PRO A 268 -7.38 15.04 -2.19
C PRO A 268 -7.15 14.55 -0.74
N GLU A 269 -6.39 15.35 0.01
CA GLU A 269 -6.11 15.13 1.42
C GLU A 269 -7.40 14.90 2.21
N HIS A 270 -7.36 13.94 3.13
CA HIS A 270 -8.47 13.76 4.02
C HIS A 270 -8.45 14.84 5.11
N ILE A 271 -9.35 15.82 4.95
CA ILE A 271 -9.38 17.07 5.74
C ILE A 271 -9.34 16.85 7.26
N SER A 272 -9.90 15.76 7.79
CA SER A 272 -9.86 15.48 9.23
C SER A 272 -8.43 15.34 9.78
N PHE A 273 -7.46 14.84 9.00
CA PHE A 273 -6.07 14.83 9.46
C PHE A 273 -5.53 16.23 9.62
N LYS A 274 -5.82 17.12 8.65
CA LYS A 274 -5.45 18.52 8.73
C LYS A 274 -6.08 19.18 9.95
N THR A 275 -7.40 19.04 10.13
CA THR A 275 -8.15 19.58 11.28
C THR A 275 -7.55 19.13 12.60
N ILE A 276 -7.23 17.84 12.74
CA ILE A 276 -6.63 17.29 13.97
C ILE A 276 -5.23 17.83 14.19
N GLY A 277 -4.41 17.88 13.14
CA GLY A 277 -3.04 18.36 13.24
C GLY A 277 -2.97 19.84 13.60
N ASP A 278 -3.80 20.68 12.99
CA ASP A 278 -3.93 22.10 13.31
C ASP A 278 -4.41 22.29 14.77
N ALA A 279 -5.40 21.50 15.19
CA ALA A 279 -5.98 21.60 16.53
C ALA A 279 -5.03 21.13 17.65
N ARG A 280 -4.09 20.24 17.32
CA ARG A 280 -3.07 19.70 18.24
C ARG A 280 -1.70 20.36 18.08
N ASP A 281 -1.58 21.32 17.17
CA ASP A 281 -0.35 22.07 16.88
C ASP A 281 0.86 21.16 16.61
N VAL A 282 0.69 20.18 15.72
CA VAL A 282 1.76 19.26 15.33
C VAL A 282 2.34 19.61 13.96
N ASP A 283 3.64 19.35 13.78
CA ASP A 283 4.27 19.44 12.48
C ASP A 283 3.81 18.25 11.62
N GLN A 284 3.07 18.53 10.56
CA GLN A 284 2.53 17.51 9.66
C GLN A 284 2.83 17.85 8.20
N THR A 285 3.33 16.87 7.46
CA THR A 285 3.58 16.96 6.03
C THR A 285 2.85 15.83 5.30
N PHE A 286 2.09 16.19 4.28
CA PHE A 286 1.39 15.24 3.41
C PHE A 286 2.20 14.98 2.15
N HIS A 287 2.38 13.70 1.82
CA HIS A 287 3.18 13.24 0.70
C HIS A 287 2.30 12.52 -0.33
N SER A 288 2.53 12.84 -1.60
CA SER A 288 1.94 12.11 -2.73
C SER A 288 3.01 11.26 -3.40
N CYS A 289 2.72 9.98 -3.62
CA CYS A 289 3.57 9.07 -4.39
C CYS A 289 2.97 8.89 -5.78
N SER A 290 3.31 9.80 -6.70
CA SER A 290 2.75 9.84 -8.06
C SER A 290 3.14 8.65 -8.93
N ASP A 291 4.22 7.96 -8.58
CA ASP A 291 4.74 6.86 -9.40
C ASP A 291 4.05 5.53 -9.05
N ASP A 292 3.25 5.50 -7.98
CA ASP A 292 2.47 4.34 -7.60
C ASP A 292 1.32 4.10 -8.58
N ALA A 293 1.18 2.87 -9.05
CA ALA A 293 0.01 2.45 -9.81
C ALA A 293 -1.20 2.32 -8.88
N VAL A 294 -2.32 2.95 -9.26
CA VAL A 294 -3.61 2.79 -8.58
C VAL A 294 -4.34 1.59 -9.20
N ILE A 295 -4.33 0.46 -8.48
CA ILE A 295 -4.91 -0.81 -8.92
C ILE A 295 -6.44 -0.76 -8.85
N SER A 296 -6.96 -0.19 -7.76
CA SER A 296 -8.39 0.06 -7.60
C SER A 296 -8.64 1.21 -6.63
N ALA A 297 -9.76 1.91 -6.82
CA ALA A 297 -10.21 2.99 -5.96
C ALA A 297 -11.74 2.99 -5.85
N THR A 298 -12.26 2.63 -4.69
CA THR A 298 -13.70 2.70 -4.35
C THR A 298 -13.86 3.58 -3.12
N GLY A 299 -14.24 4.84 -3.34
CA GLY A 299 -14.27 5.84 -2.27
C GLY A 299 -12.88 6.04 -1.64
N ARG A 300 -12.75 5.71 -0.35
CA ARG A 300 -11.47 5.79 0.40
C ARG A 300 -10.74 4.45 0.52
N ALA A 301 -11.31 3.38 -0.03
CA ALA A 301 -10.64 2.10 -0.18
C ALA A 301 -9.83 2.13 -1.48
N VAL A 302 -8.51 2.29 -1.35
CA VAL A 302 -7.60 2.42 -2.49
C VAL A 302 -6.54 1.33 -2.37
N VAL A 303 -6.28 0.65 -3.47
CA VAL A 303 -5.22 -0.36 -3.60
C VAL A 303 -4.15 0.21 -4.52
N ARG A 304 -2.91 0.25 -4.03
CA ARG A 304 -1.76 0.77 -4.79
C ARG A 304 -0.63 -0.24 -4.89
N LEU A 305 0.15 -0.10 -5.94
CA LEU A 305 1.40 -0.81 -6.16
C LEU A 305 2.51 0.21 -6.41
N ALA A 306 3.52 0.23 -5.55
CA ALA A 306 4.68 1.10 -5.78
C ALA A 306 5.67 0.43 -6.74
N PRO A 307 6.29 1.17 -7.67
CA PRO A 307 7.29 0.60 -8.56
C PRO A 307 8.57 0.25 -7.80
N ASN A 308 8.93 1.01 -6.77
CA ASN A 308 10.02 0.75 -5.84
C ASN A 308 9.85 1.67 -4.61
N ALA A 309 10.78 1.61 -3.64
CA ALA A 309 10.68 2.39 -2.40
C ALA A 309 11.11 3.88 -2.51
N SER A 310 11.56 4.36 -3.68
CA SER A 310 12.31 5.61 -3.80
C SER A 310 11.56 6.84 -3.30
N GLN A 311 10.32 7.05 -3.76
CA GLN A 311 9.56 8.24 -3.41
C GLN A 311 9.34 8.34 -1.90
N TYR A 312 9.03 7.21 -1.25
CA TYR A 312 8.87 7.11 0.21
C TYR A 312 10.13 7.52 0.97
N LEU A 313 11.29 6.99 0.57
CA LEU A 313 12.54 7.30 1.24
C LEU A 313 13.00 8.74 1.01
N SER A 314 12.71 9.29 -0.17
CA SER A 314 13.03 10.69 -0.52
C SER A 314 12.15 11.68 0.24
N HIS A 315 10.84 11.43 0.33
CA HIS A 315 9.89 12.22 1.12
C HIS A 315 10.21 12.24 2.62
N LEU A 316 10.85 11.17 3.12
CA LEU A 316 11.37 11.09 4.49
C LEU A 316 12.78 11.69 4.66
N GLY A 317 13.35 12.29 3.61
CA GLY A 317 14.69 12.89 3.64
C GLY A 317 15.81 11.90 3.96
N LEU A 318 15.63 10.62 3.65
CA LEU A 318 16.62 9.59 4.00
C LEU A 318 17.81 9.64 3.06
N HIS A 319 19.01 9.63 3.65
CA HIS A 319 20.29 9.63 2.93
C HIS A 319 20.32 8.60 1.79
N ILE A 320 20.80 9.06 0.63
CA ILE A 320 21.04 8.24 -0.56
C ILE A 320 22.48 7.73 -0.48
N PRO A 321 22.69 6.41 -0.37
CA PRO A 321 24.02 5.83 -0.37
C PRO A 321 24.82 6.22 -1.62
N ARG A 322 26.12 6.45 -1.45
CA ARG A 322 27.03 6.66 -2.59
C ARG A 322 27.30 5.32 -3.28
N VAL A 323 27.37 5.36 -4.60
CA VAL A 323 27.81 4.24 -5.44
C VAL A 323 29.31 4.39 -5.62
N ASP A 324 30.10 3.42 -5.16
CA ASP A 324 31.52 3.35 -5.54
C ASP A 324 31.64 3.28 -7.07
N PRO A 325 32.54 4.08 -7.68
CA PRO A 325 32.77 4.01 -9.11
C PRO A 325 33.30 2.63 -9.50
N VAL A 326 33.04 2.26 -10.76
CA VAL A 326 33.68 1.07 -11.34
C VAL A 326 35.20 1.30 -11.34
N PRO A 327 36.01 0.35 -10.83
CA PRO A 327 37.46 0.47 -10.86
C PRO A 327 37.97 0.67 -12.30
N PRO A 328 38.98 1.52 -12.54
CA PRO A 328 39.50 1.77 -13.90
C PRO A 328 40.04 0.52 -14.61
N ASP A 329 40.49 -0.46 -13.85
CA ASP A 329 41.03 -1.76 -14.29
C ASP A 329 39.97 -2.86 -14.37
N TRP A 330 38.71 -2.56 -14.01
CA TRP A 330 37.63 -3.52 -14.09
C TRP A 330 37.26 -3.79 -15.54
N THR A 331 37.26 -5.07 -15.93
CA THR A 331 36.84 -5.50 -17.26
C THR A 331 35.40 -6.03 -17.22
N PRO A 332 34.53 -5.63 -18.16
CA PRO A 332 33.18 -6.16 -18.25
C PRO A 332 33.13 -7.67 -18.33
N GLY A 333 32.23 -8.30 -17.60
CA GLY A 333 31.99 -9.75 -17.67
C GLY A 333 31.51 -10.20 -19.05
N HIS A 334 31.51 -11.52 -19.29
CA HIS A 334 31.07 -12.09 -20.57
C HIS A 334 29.64 -11.69 -20.95
N THR A 335 28.70 -11.72 -20.00
CA THR A 335 27.30 -11.29 -20.19
C THR A 335 27.21 -9.85 -20.68
N VAL A 336 27.88 -8.90 -20.00
CA VAL A 336 27.86 -7.48 -20.37
C VAL A 336 28.37 -7.26 -21.80
N ARG A 337 29.52 -7.84 -22.13
CA ARG A 337 30.11 -7.72 -23.48
C ARG A 337 29.17 -8.25 -24.56
N ARG A 338 28.53 -9.38 -24.29
CA ARG A 338 27.64 -10.05 -25.23
C ARG A 338 26.34 -9.27 -25.44
N VAL A 339 25.72 -8.79 -24.35
CA VAL A 339 24.53 -7.94 -24.42
C VAL A 339 24.84 -6.65 -25.18
N ASN A 340 25.98 -6.00 -24.94
CA ASN A 340 26.36 -4.79 -25.68
C ASN A 340 26.60 -5.05 -27.18
N ARG A 341 27.19 -6.19 -27.55
CA ARG A 341 27.34 -6.59 -28.96
C ARG A 341 26.01 -6.86 -29.64
N LEU A 342 25.09 -7.53 -28.95
CA LEU A 342 23.72 -7.74 -29.44
C LEU A 342 22.98 -6.40 -29.57
N ALA A 343 23.11 -5.52 -28.59
CA ALA A 343 22.51 -4.18 -28.64
C ALA A 343 23.02 -3.37 -29.83
N GLU A 344 24.33 -3.39 -30.09
CA GLU A 344 24.94 -2.75 -31.27
C GLU A 344 24.41 -3.36 -32.57
N LEU A 345 24.37 -4.69 -32.67
CA LEU A 345 23.84 -5.40 -33.85
C LEU A 345 22.37 -5.07 -34.12
N LEU A 346 21.57 -4.94 -33.06
CA LEU A 346 20.14 -4.65 -33.17
C LEU A 346 19.85 -3.17 -33.43
N GLY A 347 20.79 -2.28 -33.11
CA GLY A 347 20.50 -0.85 -32.95
C GLY A 347 19.54 -0.61 -31.79
N ALA A 348 19.68 -1.38 -30.70
CA ALA A 348 18.73 -1.40 -29.59
C ALA A 348 18.65 -0.04 -28.88
N GLU A 349 17.44 0.51 -28.79
CA GLU A 349 17.15 1.73 -28.02
C GLU A 349 16.56 1.40 -26.65
N THR A 350 15.91 0.24 -26.55
CA THR A 350 15.19 -0.25 -25.37
C THR A 350 15.73 -1.59 -24.88
N PHE A 351 15.98 -1.68 -23.57
CA PHE A 351 16.48 -2.89 -22.93
C PHE A 351 15.70 -3.23 -21.66
N LEU A 352 15.29 -4.48 -21.54
CA LEU A 352 14.69 -5.04 -20.33
C LEU A 352 15.62 -6.07 -19.70
N GLN A 353 15.91 -5.92 -18.42
CA GLN A 353 16.51 -6.97 -17.61
C GLN A 353 15.50 -7.47 -16.59
N VAL A 354 15.31 -8.80 -16.53
CA VAL A 354 14.47 -9.46 -15.53
C VAL A 354 15.38 -10.31 -14.64
N GLY A 355 15.43 -9.99 -13.35
CA GLY A 355 16.31 -10.61 -12.38
C GLY A 355 17.60 -9.83 -12.15
N TRP A 356 18.13 -9.94 -10.92
CA TRP A 356 19.30 -9.18 -10.48
C TRP A 356 20.27 -9.99 -9.64
N ARG A 357 21.40 -10.39 -10.24
CA ARG A 357 22.45 -11.15 -9.53
C ARG A 357 23.62 -10.30 -9.03
N HIS A 358 24.16 -9.38 -9.85
CA HIS A 358 25.40 -8.66 -9.54
C HIS A 358 25.45 -7.18 -9.97
N ARG A 359 26.10 -6.37 -9.11
CA ARG A 359 26.14 -4.89 -9.14
C ARG A 359 26.63 -4.24 -10.44
N TYR A 360 27.62 -4.83 -11.09
CA TYR A 360 28.31 -4.17 -12.21
C TYR A 360 27.75 -4.52 -13.59
N ALA A 361 26.86 -5.50 -13.69
CA ALA A 361 26.45 -6.00 -15.00
C ALA A 361 25.61 -4.98 -15.78
N PHE A 362 24.68 -4.30 -15.11
CA PHE A 362 23.71 -3.42 -15.78
C PHE A 362 24.19 -1.97 -16.02
N THR A 363 25.08 -1.44 -15.17
CA THR A 363 25.55 -0.03 -15.31
C THR A 363 26.29 0.17 -16.63
N GLU A 364 26.88 -0.92 -17.12
CA GLU A 364 27.73 -0.96 -18.30
C GLU A 364 26.98 -1.41 -19.56
N ILE A 365 25.66 -1.63 -19.47
CA ILE A 365 24.84 -1.90 -20.65
C ILE A 365 24.64 -0.59 -21.43
N ALA A 366 25.14 -0.56 -22.66
CA ALA A 366 25.19 0.59 -23.54
C ALA A 366 23.88 0.79 -24.32
N VAL A 367 22.74 0.73 -23.63
CA VAL A 367 21.40 1.01 -24.18
C VAL A 367 20.80 2.19 -23.44
N ALA A 368 20.20 3.13 -24.18
CA ALA A 368 19.75 4.40 -23.62
C ALA A 368 18.63 4.22 -22.60
N ALA A 369 17.52 3.57 -22.99
CA ALA A 369 16.38 3.30 -22.12
C ALA A 369 16.47 1.88 -21.55
N ARG A 370 16.63 1.78 -20.23
CA ARG A 370 16.77 0.51 -19.53
C ARG A 370 15.75 0.37 -18.42
N ASP A 371 15.00 -0.74 -18.46
CA ASP A 371 14.13 -1.17 -17.39
C ASP A 371 14.74 -2.42 -16.71
N VAL A 372 14.92 -2.38 -15.39
CA VAL A 372 15.40 -3.51 -14.60
C VAL A 372 14.30 -3.92 -13.63
N VAL A 373 13.84 -5.16 -13.72
CA VAL A 373 12.74 -5.71 -12.95
C VAL A 373 13.29 -6.81 -12.04
N ASP A 374 13.04 -6.69 -10.75
CA ASP A 374 13.42 -7.70 -9.77
C ASP A 374 12.44 -7.66 -8.59
N GLU A 375 12.19 -8.77 -7.91
CA GLU A 375 11.29 -8.76 -6.76
C GLU A 375 11.92 -8.10 -5.52
N GLN A 376 13.26 -8.03 -5.47
CA GLN A 376 13.98 -7.48 -4.34
C GLN A 376 15.39 -6.96 -4.70
N PHE A 377 15.49 -5.65 -4.92
CA PHE A 377 16.80 -4.99 -4.94
C PHE A 377 17.48 -4.98 -3.56
N ARG A 378 18.72 -5.44 -3.53
CA ARG A 378 19.56 -5.45 -2.32
C ARG A 378 20.21 -4.09 -2.03
N PHE A 379 19.98 -3.09 -2.88
CA PHE A 379 20.52 -1.73 -2.78
C PHE A 379 19.40 -0.68 -2.79
N ASP A 380 19.79 0.58 -2.59
CA ASP A 380 18.90 1.73 -2.72
C ASP A 380 18.94 2.23 -4.17
N VAL A 381 17.86 2.03 -4.93
CA VAL A 381 17.81 2.36 -6.36
C VAL A 381 18.01 3.85 -6.64
N ARG A 382 17.75 4.73 -5.65
CA ARG A 382 18.01 6.18 -5.75
C ARG A 382 19.49 6.51 -5.94
N SER A 383 20.37 5.57 -5.60
CA SER A 383 21.82 5.68 -5.82
C SER A 383 22.18 5.68 -7.32
N TYR A 384 21.27 5.18 -8.17
CA TYR A 384 21.44 5.07 -9.62
C TYR A 384 20.44 5.93 -10.41
N ARG A 385 19.77 6.90 -9.77
CA ARG A 385 18.73 7.73 -10.42
C ARG A 385 19.20 8.48 -11.68
N ASP A 386 20.51 8.73 -11.79
CA ASP A 386 21.14 9.46 -12.90
C ASP A 386 21.73 8.50 -13.96
N SER A 387 21.52 7.19 -13.84
CA SER A 387 22.10 6.21 -14.76
C SER A 387 21.34 6.05 -16.08
N GLY A 388 20.13 6.60 -16.21
CA GLY A 388 19.23 6.29 -17.33
C GLY A 388 18.52 4.93 -17.19
N THR A 389 18.49 4.36 -15.99
CA THR A 389 17.85 3.08 -15.69
C THR A 389 16.67 3.28 -14.76
N ALA A 390 15.51 2.74 -15.12
CA ALA A 390 14.37 2.61 -14.23
C ALA A 390 14.38 1.24 -13.54
N PHE A 391 14.09 1.25 -12.24
CA PHE A 391 14.12 0.04 -11.41
C PHE A 391 12.72 -0.27 -10.90
N TRP A 392 12.30 -1.51 -11.09
CA TRP A 392 10.96 -1.98 -10.77
C TRP A 392 11.08 -3.14 -9.78
N GLU A 393 10.86 -2.85 -8.50
CA GLU A 393 10.89 -3.83 -7.40
C GLU A 393 9.55 -4.55 -7.27
N VAL A 394 9.20 -5.30 -8.32
CA VAL A 394 7.93 -6.02 -8.50
C VAL A 394 8.17 -7.31 -9.29
N THR A 395 7.19 -8.21 -9.29
CA THR A 395 7.22 -9.38 -10.17
C THR A 395 7.14 -8.94 -11.64
N LEU A 396 7.66 -9.78 -12.56
CA LEU A 396 7.55 -9.53 -14.00
C LEU A 396 6.09 -9.29 -14.44
N ASP A 397 5.16 -10.12 -13.99
CA ASP A 397 3.74 -9.98 -14.33
C ASP A 397 3.15 -8.63 -13.89
N ARG A 398 3.50 -8.17 -12.68
CA ARG A 398 3.05 -6.86 -12.18
C ARG A 398 3.67 -5.71 -12.96
N PHE A 399 4.95 -5.83 -13.33
CA PHE A 399 5.62 -4.87 -14.19
C PHE A 399 4.93 -4.74 -15.55
N LEU A 400 4.74 -5.86 -16.24
CA LEU A 400 4.09 -5.92 -17.54
C LEU A 400 2.66 -5.36 -17.49
N ALA A 401 1.89 -5.75 -16.47
CA ALA A 401 0.50 -5.32 -16.33
C ALA A 401 0.34 -3.83 -16.00
N TRP A 402 1.19 -3.26 -15.14
CA TRP A 402 0.92 -1.94 -14.55
C TRP A 402 1.91 -0.84 -14.95
N PHE A 403 3.11 -1.19 -15.38
CA PHE A 403 4.18 -0.20 -15.63
C PHE A 403 4.70 -0.24 -17.08
N ALA A 404 4.57 -1.38 -17.76
CA ALA A 404 5.05 -1.58 -19.12
C ALA A 404 3.94 -1.88 -20.15
N ALA A 405 2.68 -1.55 -19.84
CA ALA A 405 1.58 -1.74 -20.78
C ALA A 405 1.86 -1.05 -22.12
N GLY A 406 1.89 -1.84 -23.21
CA GLY A 406 2.17 -1.37 -24.57
C GLY A 406 3.64 -1.06 -24.85
N ARG A 407 4.56 -1.28 -23.91
CA ARG A 407 6.00 -1.18 -24.16
C ARG A 407 6.52 -2.47 -24.78
N THR A 408 7.42 -2.34 -25.73
CA THR A 408 8.19 -3.45 -26.28
C THR A 408 9.69 -3.16 -26.16
N TYR A 409 10.52 -4.20 -26.20
CA TYR A 409 11.96 -4.07 -26.01
C TYR A 409 12.73 -4.69 -27.17
N ASP A 410 13.78 -4.00 -27.64
CA ASP A 410 14.67 -4.50 -28.69
C ASP A 410 15.50 -5.69 -28.18
N LEU A 411 15.97 -5.60 -26.93
CA LEU A 411 16.80 -6.60 -26.30
C LEU A 411 16.34 -6.88 -24.86
N VAL A 412 16.20 -8.16 -24.53
CA VAL A 412 15.82 -8.60 -23.18
C VAL A 412 16.87 -9.54 -22.61
N LEU A 413 17.22 -9.37 -21.34
CA LEU A 413 18.03 -10.31 -20.56
C LEU A 413 17.18 -10.94 -19.45
N LEU A 414 17.04 -12.26 -19.47
CA LEU A 414 16.52 -13.04 -18.36
C LEU A 414 17.69 -13.55 -17.52
N ASP A 415 17.89 -12.93 -16.37
CA ASP A 415 18.95 -13.21 -15.39
C ASP A 415 18.34 -13.76 -14.08
N ASP A 416 19.20 -14.18 -13.15
CA ASP A 416 18.85 -14.69 -11.82
C ASP A 416 17.77 -15.78 -11.89
N LEU A 417 18.02 -16.77 -12.73
CA LEU A 417 17.14 -17.91 -12.99
C LEU A 417 17.56 -19.09 -12.12
N ASP A 418 16.71 -19.45 -11.16
CA ASP A 418 16.93 -20.58 -10.24
C ASP A 418 16.46 -21.92 -10.84
N ASP A 419 15.44 -21.91 -11.70
CA ASP A 419 14.84 -23.10 -12.30
C ASP A 419 14.32 -22.86 -13.73
N TRP A 420 14.18 -23.96 -14.47
CA TRP A 420 13.77 -23.92 -15.87
C TRP A 420 12.32 -23.50 -16.12
N ARG A 421 11.40 -23.73 -15.18
CA ARG A 421 9.99 -23.32 -15.37
C ARG A 421 9.88 -21.82 -15.26
N THR A 422 10.54 -21.23 -14.27
CA THR A 422 10.66 -19.77 -14.14
C THR A 422 11.30 -19.16 -15.39
N ALA A 423 12.37 -19.77 -15.93
CA ALA A 423 13.01 -19.32 -17.16
C ALA A 423 12.06 -19.35 -18.37
N LEU A 424 11.38 -20.48 -18.58
CA LEU A 424 10.44 -20.67 -19.69
C LEU A 424 9.21 -19.75 -19.57
N GLU A 425 8.66 -19.60 -18.36
CA GLU A 425 7.53 -18.71 -18.10
C GLU A 425 7.91 -17.25 -18.36
N ARG A 426 9.05 -16.78 -17.85
CA ARG A 426 9.55 -15.41 -18.10
C ARG A 426 9.76 -15.16 -19.59
N LEU A 427 10.34 -16.12 -20.32
CA LEU A 427 10.52 -16.04 -21.77
C LEU A 427 9.17 -15.88 -22.47
N ARG A 428 8.18 -16.73 -22.14
CA ARG A 428 6.83 -16.65 -22.71
C ARG A 428 6.16 -15.31 -22.40
N ARG A 429 6.22 -14.85 -21.16
CA ARG A 429 5.63 -13.57 -20.73
C ARG A 429 6.22 -12.37 -21.48
N VAL A 430 7.55 -12.33 -21.61
CA VAL A 430 8.23 -11.27 -22.37
C VAL A 430 7.83 -11.32 -23.84
N LEU A 431 7.85 -12.50 -24.45
CA LEU A 431 7.49 -12.64 -25.86
C LEU A 431 6.03 -12.25 -26.11
N ASP A 432 5.12 -12.59 -25.22
CA ASP A 432 3.69 -12.28 -25.36
C ASP A 432 3.39 -10.78 -25.15
N ALA A 433 3.92 -10.18 -24.09
CA ALA A 433 3.47 -8.86 -23.64
C ALA A 433 4.45 -7.70 -23.90
N ALA A 434 5.72 -8.00 -24.20
CA ALA A 434 6.79 -7.00 -24.23
C ALA A 434 7.79 -7.18 -25.39
N SER A 435 7.42 -7.95 -26.42
CA SER A 435 8.24 -8.13 -27.61
C SER A 435 7.58 -7.55 -28.86
N HIS A 436 8.42 -7.14 -29.80
CA HIS A 436 8.06 -6.89 -31.19
C HIS A 436 8.80 -7.88 -32.07
N ASP A 437 8.56 -7.81 -33.38
CA ASP A 437 9.10 -8.73 -34.37
C ASP A 437 10.63 -8.83 -34.37
N ARG A 438 11.34 -7.81 -33.92
CA ARG A 438 12.81 -7.74 -33.89
C ARG A 438 13.42 -7.94 -32.50
N THR A 439 12.60 -8.24 -31.49
CA THR A 439 13.09 -8.48 -30.14
C THR A 439 13.98 -9.72 -30.10
N VAL A 440 15.13 -9.58 -29.44
CA VAL A 440 16.00 -10.70 -29.07
C VAL A 440 15.96 -10.88 -27.55
N VAL A 441 15.82 -12.13 -27.11
CA VAL A 441 15.86 -12.49 -25.69
C VAL A 441 17.12 -13.31 -25.41
N VAL A 442 17.88 -12.90 -24.41
CA VAL A 442 19.03 -13.64 -23.88
C VAL A 442 18.60 -14.30 -22.58
N VAL A 443 18.66 -15.63 -22.53
CA VAL A 443 18.40 -16.42 -21.32
C VAL A 443 19.74 -16.78 -20.69
N ASP A 444 19.98 -16.37 -19.44
CA ASP A 444 21.23 -16.63 -18.74
C ASP A 444 21.28 -18.04 -18.12
N ASN A 445 22.49 -18.55 -17.87
CA ASN A 445 22.77 -19.82 -17.20
C ASN A 445 22.13 -21.07 -17.85
N THR A 446 22.07 -21.11 -19.18
CA THR A 446 21.34 -22.15 -19.94
C THR A 446 22.12 -23.41 -20.23
N ALA A 447 23.38 -23.50 -19.80
CA ALA A 447 24.11 -24.75 -19.75
C ALA A 447 24.94 -24.85 -18.47
N PRO A 448 24.77 -25.95 -17.71
CA PRO A 448 25.51 -26.15 -16.47
C PRO A 448 27.01 -26.38 -16.75
N THR A 449 27.89 -25.77 -15.95
CA THR A 449 29.35 -25.92 -16.05
C THR A 449 29.92 -26.99 -15.09
N GLY A 450 29.06 -27.67 -14.33
CA GLY A 450 29.42 -28.73 -13.38
C GLY A 450 28.20 -29.54 -12.88
N ALA A 451 28.44 -30.55 -12.06
CA ALA A 451 27.44 -31.52 -11.59
C ALA A 451 26.32 -30.91 -10.69
N ASP A 452 26.60 -29.78 -10.04
CA ASP A 452 25.64 -28.99 -9.24
C ASP A 452 24.93 -27.90 -10.08
N GLY A 453 25.16 -27.88 -11.40
CA GLY A 453 24.60 -26.86 -12.28
C GLY A 453 23.07 -26.98 -12.36
N GLY A 454 22.39 -25.85 -12.11
CA GLY A 454 20.93 -25.75 -12.13
C GLY A 454 20.28 -26.26 -13.42
N ASP A 455 18.97 -26.43 -13.41
CA ASP A 455 18.26 -27.14 -14.47
C ASP A 455 17.71 -26.26 -15.59
N VAL A 456 18.08 -24.97 -15.61
CA VAL A 456 17.65 -23.95 -16.59
C VAL A 456 17.83 -24.40 -18.05
N PHE A 457 18.81 -25.28 -18.35
CA PHE A 457 18.98 -25.88 -19.69
C PHE A 457 17.71 -26.55 -20.22
N LYS A 458 16.86 -27.09 -19.33
CA LYS A 458 15.57 -27.70 -19.70
C LYS A 458 14.63 -26.70 -20.37
N ALA A 459 14.75 -25.40 -20.06
CA ALA A 459 13.98 -24.37 -20.74
C ALA A 459 14.34 -24.30 -22.22
N VAL A 460 15.62 -24.51 -22.58
CA VAL A 460 16.06 -24.58 -23.98
C VAL A 460 15.49 -25.82 -24.67
N LEU A 461 15.46 -26.96 -23.97
CA LEU A 461 14.83 -28.19 -24.49
C LEU A 461 13.32 -28.02 -24.71
N ALA A 462 12.65 -27.31 -23.80
CA ALA A 462 11.25 -26.96 -23.97
C ALA A 462 11.04 -25.98 -25.13
N VAL A 463 11.92 -24.98 -25.32
CA VAL A 463 11.88 -24.09 -26.49
C VAL A 463 12.07 -24.87 -27.79
N HIS A 464 12.95 -25.86 -27.82
CA HIS A 464 13.13 -26.72 -29.00
C HIS A 464 11.80 -27.33 -29.44
N ASP A 465 11.14 -28.07 -28.54
CA ASP A 465 10.00 -28.94 -28.84
C ASP A 465 8.65 -28.25 -28.86
N LEU A 466 8.46 -27.28 -27.97
CA LEU A 466 7.16 -26.69 -27.68
C LEU A 466 6.99 -25.30 -28.30
N HIS A 467 8.07 -24.72 -28.82
CA HIS A 467 8.09 -23.39 -29.42
C HIS A 467 8.74 -23.40 -30.82
N PRO A 468 8.13 -24.08 -31.82
CA PRO A 468 8.63 -24.07 -33.19
C PRO A 468 8.64 -22.67 -33.81
N GLU A 469 7.88 -21.72 -33.28
CA GLU A 469 7.87 -20.30 -33.69
C GLU A 469 9.12 -19.51 -33.26
N LEU A 470 9.99 -20.09 -32.43
CA LEU A 470 11.19 -19.46 -31.90
C LEU A 470 12.43 -20.15 -32.41
N SER A 471 13.40 -19.38 -32.89
CA SER A 471 14.77 -19.84 -33.18
C SER A 471 15.72 -19.45 -32.06
N TYR A 472 16.78 -20.22 -31.88
CA TYR A 472 17.75 -19.97 -30.82
C TYR A 472 19.14 -20.55 -31.09
N ARG A 473 20.13 -20.03 -30.35
CA ARG A 473 21.51 -20.55 -30.26
C ARG A 473 22.01 -20.46 -28.82
N THR A 474 22.62 -21.54 -28.33
CA THR A 474 23.23 -21.55 -26.99
C THR A 474 24.73 -21.34 -27.09
N ILE A 475 25.19 -20.20 -26.60
CA ILE A 475 26.61 -19.87 -26.56
C ILE A 475 27.22 -20.60 -25.37
N THR A 476 27.94 -21.67 -25.63
CA THR A 476 28.61 -22.51 -24.62
C THR A 476 30.10 -22.19 -24.47
N THR A 477 30.60 -21.24 -25.27
CA THR A 477 32.02 -20.87 -25.29
C THR A 477 32.30 -19.71 -24.35
N ARG A 478 33.28 -19.91 -23.44
CA ARG A 478 33.85 -18.92 -22.49
C ARG A 478 32.83 -18.13 -21.65
N GLY A 479 32.87 -18.34 -20.34
CA GLY A 479 31.98 -17.67 -19.38
C GLY A 479 30.71 -18.46 -19.13
N VAL A 480 29.67 -17.79 -18.61
CA VAL A 480 28.35 -18.40 -18.38
C VAL A 480 27.69 -18.69 -19.73
N ALA A 481 27.12 -19.89 -19.85
CA ALA A 481 26.39 -20.28 -21.05
C ALA A 481 25.06 -19.52 -21.13
N GLN A 482 24.77 -18.97 -22.30
CA GLN A 482 23.57 -18.15 -22.52
C GLN A 482 22.91 -18.54 -23.83
N THR A 483 21.58 -18.59 -23.84
CA THR A 483 20.81 -18.88 -25.05
C THR A 483 20.21 -17.60 -25.60
N VAL A 484 20.53 -17.30 -26.85
CA VAL A 484 19.95 -16.18 -27.60
C VAL A 484 18.72 -16.72 -28.35
N VAL A 485 17.56 -16.11 -28.17
CA VAL A 485 16.26 -16.53 -28.70
C VAL A 485 15.62 -15.39 -29.48
N TRP A 486 15.01 -15.68 -30.64
CA TRP A 486 14.29 -14.72 -31.46
C TRP A 486 13.11 -15.37 -32.21
N ARG A 487 12.17 -14.55 -32.70
CA ARG A 487 10.99 -15.02 -33.44
C ARG A 487 11.36 -15.38 -34.89
N GLN A 488 11.40 -16.68 -35.16
CA GLN A 488 11.61 -17.25 -36.49
C GLN A 488 11.21 -18.72 -36.45
N ASP A 489 10.27 -19.07 -37.32
CA ASP A 489 9.75 -20.42 -37.45
C ASP A 489 10.86 -21.43 -37.79
N ARG A 490 10.80 -22.59 -37.13
CA ARG A 490 11.63 -23.76 -37.37
C ARG A 490 10.75 -24.96 -37.71
N THR A 491 11.26 -25.82 -38.58
CA THR A 491 10.75 -27.19 -38.69
C THR A 491 11.42 -28.03 -37.60
N VAL A 492 10.62 -28.62 -36.73
CA VAL A 492 11.08 -29.38 -35.56
C VAL A 492 10.46 -30.76 -35.55
N GLU A 493 11.25 -31.78 -35.21
CA GLU A 493 10.76 -33.09 -34.77
C GLU A 493 10.86 -33.15 -33.23
N PRO A 494 9.73 -33.03 -32.50
CA PRO A 494 9.75 -33.00 -31.03
C PRO A 494 10.28 -34.31 -30.44
N ARG A 495 11.12 -34.23 -29.41
CA ARG A 495 11.69 -35.40 -28.70
C ARG A 495 10.94 -35.76 -27.41
N PHE A 496 10.15 -34.84 -26.89
CA PHE A 496 9.47 -34.90 -25.61
C PHE A 496 7.97 -34.74 -25.81
N ALA A 497 7.18 -35.52 -25.05
CA ALA A 497 5.72 -35.49 -25.13
C ALA A 497 5.07 -34.27 -24.44
N GLY A 498 5.84 -33.24 -24.10
CA GLY A 498 5.40 -32.06 -23.35
C GLY A 498 6.31 -31.69 -22.19
N GLU A 499 5.92 -30.66 -21.45
CA GLU A 499 6.67 -30.11 -20.32
C GLU A 499 6.92 -31.12 -19.19
N ASP A 500 5.99 -32.04 -18.94
CA ASP A 500 6.17 -33.09 -17.92
C ASP A 500 7.30 -34.06 -18.28
N ALA A 501 7.52 -34.31 -19.58
CA ALA A 501 8.64 -35.13 -20.03
C ALA A 501 9.97 -34.39 -19.83
N VAL A 502 10.02 -33.09 -20.15
CA VAL A 502 11.18 -32.23 -19.92
C VAL A 502 11.50 -32.11 -18.42
N ALA A 503 10.46 -32.00 -17.57
CA ALA A 503 10.61 -31.86 -16.12
C ALA A 503 11.36 -33.04 -15.47
N ARG A 504 11.14 -34.25 -16.00
CA ARG A 504 11.76 -35.50 -15.52
C ARG A 504 13.23 -35.66 -15.87
N LEU A 505 13.75 -34.82 -16.78
CA LEU A 505 15.15 -34.87 -17.17
C LEU A 505 16.06 -34.49 -15.99
N THR A 506 17.20 -35.14 -15.93
CA THR A 506 18.28 -34.87 -14.97
C THR A 506 19.46 -34.26 -15.70
N HIS A 507 20.46 -33.77 -14.96
CA HIS A 507 21.71 -33.30 -15.56
C HIS A 507 22.41 -34.38 -16.40
N ALA A 508 22.29 -35.66 -16.01
CA ALA A 508 22.88 -36.78 -16.75
C ALA A 508 22.26 -36.96 -18.14
N ASP A 509 20.97 -36.64 -18.29
CA ASP A 509 20.26 -36.75 -19.56
C ASP A 509 20.67 -35.64 -20.56
N LEU A 510 21.31 -34.57 -20.08
CA LEU A 510 21.73 -33.45 -20.93
C LEU A 510 22.73 -33.88 -22.00
N GLU A 511 23.63 -34.84 -21.72
CA GLU A 511 24.60 -35.31 -22.71
C GLU A 511 23.90 -35.92 -23.95
N ALA A 512 22.83 -36.68 -23.72
CA ALA A 512 22.04 -37.31 -24.78
C ALA A 512 21.19 -36.31 -25.59
N HIS A 513 21.04 -35.09 -25.09
CA HIS A 513 20.21 -34.04 -25.68
C HIS A 513 21.00 -32.74 -25.93
N ARG A 514 22.33 -32.79 -25.90
CA ARG A 514 23.19 -31.60 -26.02
C ARG A 514 23.03 -30.90 -27.37
N ASP A 515 22.73 -31.67 -28.41
CA ASP A 515 22.44 -31.15 -29.74
C ASP A 515 21.22 -30.22 -29.77
N LEU A 516 20.22 -30.49 -28.92
CA LEU A 516 19.04 -29.63 -28.77
C LEU A 516 19.36 -28.27 -28.15
N LEU A 517 20.52 -28.08 -27.51
CA LEU A 517 20.95 -26.75 -27.09
C LEU A 517 21.31 -25.85 -28.28
N ALA A 518 21.48 -26.40 -29.49
CA ALA A 518 22.03 -25.69 -30.65
C ALA A 518 23.32 -24.92 -30.27
N PRO A 519 24.36 -25.64 -29.78
CA PRO A 519 25.57 -25.02 -29.28
C PRO A 519 26.30 -24.24 -30.38
N ALA A 520 26.74 -23.03 -30.05
CA ALA A 520 27.46 -22.15 -30.97
C ALA A 520 28.56 -21.35 -30.24
N THR A 521 29.52 -20.85 -31.02
CA THR A 521 30.38 -19.75 -30.59
C THR A 521 29.58 -18.45 -30.53
N GLU A 522 30.07 -17.46 -29.78
CA GLU A 522 29.45 -16.13 -29.76
C GLU A 522 29.38 -15.50 -31.16
N ALA A 523 30.40 -15.71 -32.00
CA ALA A 523 30.43 -15.18 -33.35
C ALA A 523 29.37 -15.82 -34.26
N GLU A 524 29.16 -17.13 -34.18
CA GLU A 524 28.13 -17.84 -34.92
C GLU A 524 26.72 -17.40 -34.49
N ALA A 525 26.48 -17.28 -33.18
CA ALA A 525 25.19 -16.82 -32.67
C ALA A 525 24.86 -15.39 -33.14
N LEU A 526 25.84 -14.47 -33.14
CA LEU A 526 25.67 -13.11 -33.66
C LEU A 526 25.43 -13.10 -35.18
N ALA A 527 26.12 -13.95 -35.94
CA ALA A 527 25.94 -14.06 -37.38
C ALA A 527 24.55 -14.57 -37.77
N ASP A 528 24.01 -15.52 -37.00
CA ASP A 528 22.65 -16.03 -37.21
C ASP A 528 21.59 -14.96 -36.93
N VAL A 529 21.74 -14.20 -35.84
CA VAL A 529 20.87 -13.04 -35.56
C VAL A 529 20.98 -11.99 -36.66
N ALA A 530 22.19 -11.67 -37.13
CA ALA A 530 22.40 -10.72 -38.22
C ALA A 530 21.73 -11.17 -39.53
N THR A 531 21.83 -12.46 -39.85
CA THR A 531 21.19 -13.07 -41.02
C THR A 531 19.67 -12.99 -40.92
N TRP A 532 19.12 -13.29 -39.75
CA TRP A 532 17.68 -13.16 -39.48
C TRP A 532 17.18 -11.72 -39.63
N LEU A 533 17.93 -10.73 -39.11
CA LEU A 533 17.59 -9.32 -39.26
C LEU A 533 17.62 -8.88 -40.73
N GLY A 534 18.61 -9.36 -41.51
CA GLY A 534 18.77 -9.01 -42.93
C GLY A 534 17.82 -9.74 -43.88
N ALA A 535 17.25 -10.89 -43.48
CA ALA A 535 16.33 -11.67 -44.27
C ALA A 535 14.88 -11.13 -44.27
N ARG A 536 14.57 -10.14 -43.42
CA ARG A 536 13.24 -9.52 -43.37
C ARG A 536 13.17 -8.34 -44.35
N PRO A 537 12.13 -8.25 -45.21
CA PRO A 537 11.91 -7.05 -46.01
C PRO A 537 11.73 -5.84 -45.07
N ALA A 538 12.31 -4.71 -45.47
CA ALA A 538 12.19 -3.47 -44.71
C ALA A 538 10.74 -2.96 -44.74
N GLY A 539 10.00 -3.21 -43.66
CA GLY A 539 8.74 -2.55 -43.33
C GLY A 539 7.47 -3.29 -43.77
N ASP A 540 6.59 -3.51 -42.80
CA ASP A 540 5.14 -3.27 -42.89
C ASP A 540 4.72 -2.46 -41.65
#